data_AF-A0A0G1MB55-F1
#
_entry.id   AF-A0A0G1MB55-F1
#
_cell.length_a   1.000
_cell.length_b   1.000
_cell.length_c   1.000
_cell.angle_alpha   90.00
_cell.angle_beta   90.00
_cell.angle_gamma   90.00
#
_symmetry.space_group_name_H-M   'P 1'
#
loop_
_entity.id
_entity.type
_entity.pdbx_description
1 polymer ?
#
loop_
_entity_poly.entity_id
_entity_poly.type
_entity_poly.pdbx_seq_one_letter_code
_entity_poly.pdbx_strand_id
1 'polypeptide(L)'
;MVVTSFCLISLLILSWTQVQGYFNVNHWEYVAAGRAVQRLTPPNSLVIAHAMGDTQFLFQTNRRGWPIGFEVEKKRQLGAQFYVTTSWDDEARELAELYRVIEQTSLYTIIDIRSPKE
;
A
#
# COMPACT_ATOMS: atom_id res chain seq x y z
N MET A 1 -1.87 -45.37 -20.82
CA MET A 1 -1.50 -44.05 -21.37
C MET A 1 -2.67 -43.07 -21.28
N VAL A 2 -3.83 -43.33 -21.89
CA VAL A 2 -4.99 -42.40 -21.87
C VAL A 2 -5.48 -42.05 -20.45
N VAL A 3 -5.67 -43.04 -19.57
CA VAL A 3 -6.12 -42.80 -18.18
C VAL A 3 -5.12 -41.95 -17.40
N THR A 4 -3.83 -42.27 -17.52
CA THR A 4 -2.75 -41.50 -16.86
C THR A 4 -2.73 -40.05 -17.34
N SER A 5 -2.85 -39.81 -18.65
CA SER A 5 -2.93 -38.47 -19.22
C SER A 5 -4.16 -37.71 -18.72
N PHE A 6 -5.32 -38.37 -18.67
CA PHE A 6 -6.54 -37.78 -18.12
C PHE A 6 -6.36 -37.38 -16.65
N CYS A 7 -5.83 -38.27 -15.81
CA CYS A 7 -5.57 -37.97 -14.40
C CYS A 7 -4.62 -36.78 -14.21
N LEU A 8 -3.54 -36.70 -15.00
CA LEU A 8 -2.60 -35.57 -14.93
C LEU A 8 -3.26 -34.24 -15.31
N ILE A 9 -4.08 -34.22 -16.36
CA ILE A 9 -4.81 -33.02 -16.78
C ILE A 9 -5.82 -32.62 -15.70
N SER A 10 -6.59 -33.57 -15.16
CA SER A 10 -7.54 -33.30 -14.08
C SER A 10 -6.85 -32.73 -12.84
N LEU A 11 -5.70 -33.26 -12.44
CA LEU A 11 -4.91 -32.74 -11.31
C LEU A 11 -4.49 -31.28 -11.54
N LEU A 12 -4.03 -30.93 -12.74
CA LEU A 12 -3.65 -29.55 -13.07
C LEU A 12 -4.85 -28.60 -13.06
N ILE A 13 -5.99 -29.00 -13.62
CA ILE A 13 -7.20 -28.17 -13.64
C ILE A 13 -7.70 -27.93 -12.22
N LEU A 14 -7.80 -28.98 -11.40
CA LEU A 14 -8.24 -28.86 -10.02
C LEU A 14 -7.27 -28.01 -9.20
N SER A 15 -5.96 -28.19 -9.38
CA SER A 15 -4.95 -27.36 -8.72
C SER A 15 -5.09 -25.89 -9.13
N TRP A 16 -5.26 -25.61 -10.43
CA TRP A 16 -5.48 -24.25 -10.92
C TRP A 16 -6.73 -23.61 -10.30
N THR A 17 -7.83 -24.35 -10.19
CA THR A 17 -9.06 -23.80 -9.60
C THR A 17 -8.89 -23.36 -8.14
N GLN A 18 -7.99 -23.98 -7.39
CA GLN A 18 -7.70 -23.64 -6.00
C GLN A 18 -6.75 -22.43 -5.88
N VAL A 19 -5.78 -22.29 -6.79
CA VAL A 19 -4.72 -21.27 -6.66
C VAL A 19 -4.92 -20.03 -7.52
N GLN A 20 -5.78 -20.08 -8.54
CA GLN A 20 -5.99 -18.95 -9.47
C GLN A 20 -6.35 -17.64 -8.75
N GLY A 21 -7.06 -17.72 -7.61
CA GLY A 21 -7.42 -16.57 -6.80
C GLY A 21 -6.22 -15.83 -6.19
N TYR A 22 -5.11 -16.53 -5.93
CA TYR A 22 -3.88 -15.91 -5.40
C TYR A 22 -3.20 -14.98 -6.39
N PHE A 23 -3.52 -15.08 -7.67
CA PHE A 23 -3.00 -14.19 -8.71
C PHE A 23 -3.89 -12.96 -8.95
N ASN A 24 -5.04 -12.86 -8.27
CA ASN A 24 -5.93 -11.71 -8.39
C ASN A 24 -5.39 -10.51 -7.61
N VAL A 25 -5.38 -9.34 -8.23
CA VAL A 25 -5.06 -8.08 -7.56
C VAL A 25 -6.37 -7.45 -7.11
N ASN A 26 -6.61 -7.46 -5.79
CA ASN A 26 -7.84 -6.91 -5.20
C ASN A 26 -7.82 -5.37 -5.13
N HIS A 27 -6.64 -4.78 -4.93
CA HIS A 27 -6.45 -3.34 -4.69
C HIS A 27 -5.40 -2.78 -5.65
N TRP A 28 -5.82 -2.36 -6.84
CA TRP A 28 -4.93 -1.76 -7.82
C TRP A 28 -4.40 -0.39 -7.39
N GLU A 29 -5.18 0.33 -6.59
CA GLU A 29 -4.82 1.58 -5.93
C GLU A 29 -3.60 1.43 -5.01
N TYR A 30 -3.45 0.29 -4.31
CA TYR A 30 -2.27 0.02 -3.48
C TYR A 30 -1.02 -0.17 -4.34
N VAL A 31 -1.14 -0.85 -5.47
CA VAL A 31 -0.04 -1.06 -6.42
C VAL A 31 0.40 0.28 -7.03
N ALA A 32 -0.56 1.13 -7.43
CA ALA A 32 -0.28 2.44 -8.00
C ALA A 32 0.42 3.36 -6.97
N ALA A 33 -0.15 3.48 -5.77
CA ALA A 33 0.44 4.23 -4.67
C ALA A 33 1.82 3.69 -4.27
N GLY A 34 1.98 2.37 -4.20
CA GLY A 34 3.25 1.74 -3.86
C GLY A 34 4.36 2.07 -4.86
N ARG A 35 4.07 2.06 -6.17
CA ARG A 35 5.01 2.52 -7.21
C ARG A 35 5.34 4.00 -7.07
N ALA A 36 4.34 4.83 -6.76
CA ALA A 36 4.54 6.25 -6.54
C ALA A 36 5.45 6.51 -5.33
N VAL A 37 5.24 5.82 -4.21
CA VAL A 37 6.12 5.89 -3.03
C VAL A 37 7.55 5.51 -3.39
N GLN A 38 7.74 4.44 -4.16
CA GLN A 38 9.07 4.00 -4.57
C GLN A 38 9.81 5.03 -5.44
N ARG A 39 9.07 5.75 -6.29
CA ARG A 39 9.60 6.81 -7.18
C ARG A 39 9.85 8.14 -6.45
N LEU A 40 8.96 8.51 -5.53
CA LEU A 40 8.92 9.84 -4.93
C LEU A 40 9.60 9.95 -3.57
N THR A 41 9.88 8.83 -2.92
CA THR A 41 10.46 8.81 -1.57
C THR A 41 11.79 8.07 -1.53
N PRO A 42 12.73 8.46 -0.65
CA PRO A 42 13.98 7.74 -0.45
C PRO A 42 13.76 6.24 -0.13
N PRO A 43 14.67 5.33 -0.53
CA PRO A 43 14.50 3.88 -0.36
C PRO A 43 14.35 3.41 1.09
N ASN A 44 14.94 4.14 2.04
CA ASN A 44 14.96 3.80 3.46
C ASN A 44 13.97 4.64 4.29
N SER A 45 13.01 5.31 3.65
CA SER A 45 12.00 6.08 4.37
C SER A 45 11.08 5.18 5.19
N LEU A 46 10.64 5.67 6.35
CA LEU A 46 9.57 5.05 7.13
C LEU A 46 8.24 5.66 6.72
N VAL A 47 7.27 4.81 6.40
CA VAL A 47 5.98 5.20 5.81
C VAL A 47 4.82 4.75 6.69
N ILE A 48 3.86 5.64 6.88
CA ILE A 48 2.54 5.30 7.38
C ILE A 48 1.65 5.06 6.16
N ALA A 49 1.35 3.80 5.86
CA ALA A 49 0.47 3.41 4.76
C ALA A 49 -0.92 3.14 5.33
N HIS A 50 -1.75 4.18 5.40
CA HIS A 50 -3.10 4.10 5.94
C HIS A 50 -4.03 3.42 4.93
N ALA A 51 -4.53 2.25 5.31
CA ALA A 51 -5.64 1.55 4.66
C ALA A 51 -6.44 0.77 5.71
N MET A 52 -6.88 1.45 6.78
CA MET A 52 -7.63 0.82 7.88
C MET A 52 -6.96 -0.44 8.49
N GLY A 53 -5.63 -0.50 8.47
CA GLY A 53 -4.85 -1.62 9.01
C GLY A 53 -4.48 -2.69 7.98
N ASP A 54 -4.85 -2.56 6.71
CA ASP A 54 -4.45 -3.51 5.68
C ASP A 54 -2.93 -3.48 5.42
N THR A 55 -2.25 -4.51 5.92
CA THR A 55 -0.81 -4.69 5.77
C THR A 55 -0.37 -4.89 4.32
N GLN A 56 -1.25 -5.33 3.41
CA GLN A 56 -0.96 -5.45 2.00
C GLN A 56 -0.57 -4.09 1.42
N PHE A 57 -1.21 -3.01 1.88
CA PHE A 57 -0.88 -1.69 1.36
C PHE A 57 0.54 -1.26 1.72
N LEU A 58 0.95 -1.41 3.00
CA LEU A 58 2.32 -1.15 3.42
C LEU A 58 3.32 -1.99 2.63
N PHE A 59 3.01 -3.26 2.39
CA PHE A 59 3.86 -4.15 1.58
C PHE A 59 4.09 -3.60 0.16
N GLN A 60 3.05 -3.09 -0.52
CA GLN A 60 3.18 -2.55 -1.89
C GLN A 60 4.12 -1.33 -1.97
N THR A 61 4.27 -0.59 -0.87
CA THR A 61 5.17 0.58 -0.83
C THR A 61 6.65 0.21 -0.92
N ASN A 62 7.02 -1.04 -0.62
CA ASN A 62 8.41 -1.48 -0.46
C ASN A 62 9.19 -0.55 0.51
N ARG A 63 8.53 -0.18 1.62
CA ARG A 63 9.06 0.59 2.74
C ARG A 63 8.69 -0.07 4.06
N ARG A 64 9.44 0.26 5.10
CA ARG A 64 9.08 -0.12 6.48
C ARG A 64 8.15 0.93 7.07
N GLY A 65 7.40 0.57 8.11
CA GLY A 65 6.62 1.52 8.89
C GLY A 65 5.33 0.93 9.44
N TRP A 66 4.21 1.63 9.26
CA TRP A 66 2.94 1.31 9.91
C TRP A 66 1.80 1.16 8.89
N PRO A 67 0.98 0.09 8.98
CA PRO A 67 -0.13 -0.16 8.05
C PRO A 67 -1.45 0.52 8.45
N ILE A 68 -1.41 1.35 9.50
CA ILE A 68 -2.59 2.01 10.05
C ILE A 68 -2.25 3.46 10.33
N GLY A 69 -3.23 4.34 10.06
CA GLY A 69 -3.19 5.74 10.50
C GLY A 69 -3.34 5.88 12.00
N PHE A 70 -3.75 7.07 12.45
CA PHE A 70 -3.79 7.52 13.84
C PHE A 70 -2.41 7.66 14.48
N GLU A 71 -2.36 8.45 15.56
CA GLU A 71 -1.13 8.76 16.31
C GLU A 71 0.01 9.21 15.37
N VAL A 72 -0.31 9.96 14.31
CA VAL A 72 0.65 10.32 13.25
C VAL A 72 1.84 11.09 13.81
N GLU A 73 1.59 12.01 14.75
CA GLU A 73 2.64 12.76 15.43
C GLU A 73 3.58 11.87 16.24
N LYS A 74 3.05 10.88 16.97
CA LYS A 74 3.86 9.90 17.70
C LYS A 74 4.70 9.06 16.73
N LYS A 75 4.12 8.61 15.62
CA LYS A 75 4.85 7.85 14.59
C LYS A 75 5.92 8.71 13.90
N ARG A 76 5.66 10.00 13.68
CA ARG A 76 6.62 10.97 13.19
C ARG A 76 7.80 11.12 14.14
N GLN A 77 7.55 11.23 15.45
CA GLN A 77 8.60 11.23 16.49
C GLN A 77 9.41 9.93 16.51
N LEU A 78 8.80 8.79 16.12
CA LEU A 78 9.48 7.51 15.92
C LEU A 78 10.17 7.37 14.55
N GLY A 79 10.17 8.43 13.74
CA GLY A 79 10.91 8.51 12.48
C GLY A 79 10.08 8.32 11.20
N ALA A 80 8.74 8.28 11.28
CA ALA A 80 7.89 8.31 10.09
C ALA A 80 8.13 9.59 9.28
N GLN A 81 8.28 9.44 7.97
CA GLN A 81 8.60 10.54 7.05
C GLN A 81 7.46 10.85 6.08
N PHE A 82 6.70 9.83 5.69
CA PHE A 82 5.61 9.98 4.72
C PHE A 82 4.33 9.33 5.23
N TYR A 83 3.21 9.99 4.99
CA TYR A 83 1.88 9.44 5.14
C TYR A 83 1.31 9.17 3.74
N VAL A 84 0.75 7.98 3.55
CA VAL A 84 0.25 7.49 2.26
C VAL A 84 -1.11 6.87 2.50
N THR A 85 -2.11 7.27 1.71
CA THR A 85 -3.48 6.76 1.82
C THR A 85 -4.09 6.61 0.43
N THR A 86 -5.05 5.69 0.29
CA THR A 86 -5.93 5.57 -0.89
C THR A 86 -7.32 6.16 -0.67
N SER A 87 -7.60 6.66 0.54
CA SER A 87 -8.82 7.37 0.90
C SER A 87 -8.54 8.84 1.15
N TRP A 88 -9.41 9.71 0.64
CA TRP A 88 -9.41 11.14 0.99
C TRP A 88 -10.33 11.41 2.19
N ASP A 89 -9.97 10.80 3.32
CA ASP A 89 -10.68 10.89 4.61
C ASP A 89 -10.27 12.13 5.42
N ASP A 90 -10.81 12.24 6.64
CA ASP A 90 -10.60 13.40 7.51
C ASP A 90 -9.13 13.50 7.97
N GLU A 91 -8.49 12.39 8.35
CA GLU A 91 -7.06 12.38 8.73
C GLU A 91 -6.18 12.83 7.55
N ALA A 92 -6.46 12.37 6.33
CA ALA A 92 -5.74 12.80 5.13
C ALA A 92 -5.89 14.31 4.87
N ARG A 93 -7.10 14.87 5.04
CA ARG A 93 -7.36 16.30 4.86
C ARG A 93 -6.66 17.15 5.92
N GLU A 94 -6.77 16.76 7.19
CA GLU A 94 -6.09 17.44 8.29
C GLU A 94 -4.57 17.45 8.09
N LEU A 95 -3.98 16.31 7.70
CA LEU A 95 -2.56 16.25 7.38
C LEU A 95 -2.20 17.06 6.14
N ALA A 96 -3.06 17.10 5.13
CA ALA A 96 -2.83 17.89 3.92
C ALA A 96 -2.90 19.40 4.18
N GLU A 97 -3.60 19.86 5.22
CA GLU A 97 -3.57 21.25 5.67
C GLU A 97 -2.24 21.57 6.35
N LEU A 98 -1.79 20.70 7.26
CA LEU A 98 -0.59 20.91 8.08
C LEU A 98 0.73 20.65 7.35
N TYR A 99 0.74 19.72 6.40
CA TYR A 99 1.96 19.18 5.81
C TYR A 99 1.94 19.22 4.28
N ARG A 100 3.13 19.18 3.67
CA ARG A 100 3.28 19.27 2.22
C ARG A 100 2.77 18.01 1.52
N VAL A 101 1.76 18.17 0.68
CA VAL A 101 1.30 17.12 -0.24
C VAL A 101 2.31 16.99 -1.39
N ILE A 102 2.85 15.79 -1.59
CA ILE A 102 3.81 15.49 -2.67
C ILE A 102 3.06 15.17 -3.96
N GLU A 103 2.03 14.35 -3.86
CA GLU A 103 1.23 13.90 -4.99
C GLU A 103 -0.16 13.54 -4.48
N GLN A 104 -1.19 14.01 -5.18
CA GLN A 104 -2.59 13.66 -4.91
C GLN A 104 -3.26 13.34 -6.24
N THR A 105 -3.91 12.19 -6.29
CA THR A 105 -4.58 11.66 -7.48
C THR A 105 -5.97 11.15 -7.09
N SER A 106 -6.73 10.64 -8.06
CA SER A 106 -7.99 9.94 -7.79
C SER A 106 -7.81 8.57 -7.09
N LEU A 107 -6.58 8.03 -7.03
CA LEU A 107 -6.31 6.71 -6.45
C LEU A 107 -5.58 6.77 -5.09
N TYR A 108 -4.79 7.81 -4.86
CA TYR A 108 -3.96 7.92 -3.66
C TYR A 108 -3.47 9.34 -3.39
N THR A 109 -3.01 9.55 -2.16
CA THR A 109 -2.31 10.76 -1.71
C THR A 109 -1.04 10.39 -0.97
N ILE A 110 0.04 11.11 -1.24
CA ILE A 110 1.33 11.03 -0.53
C ILE A 110 1.63 12.39 0.10
N ILE A 111 1.86 12.40 1.41
CA ILE A 111 2.11 13.60 2.21
C ILE A 111 3.48 13.47 2.89
N ASP A 112 4.31 14.51 2.78
CA ASP A 112 5.59 14.65 3.47
C ASP A 112 5.35 15.20 4.88
N ILE A 113 5.42 14.34 5.88
CA ILE A 113 5.10 14.69 7.28
C ILE A 113 6.33 15.07 8.09
N ARG A 114 7.51 15.26 7.48
CA ARG A 114 8.75 15.55 8.23
C ARG A 114 8.73 16.93 8.88
N SER A 115 8.14 17.90 8.21
CA SER A 115 8.05 19.30 8.66
C SER A 115 6.71 19.89 8.24
N PRO A 116 6.02 20.64 9.13
CA PRO A 116 4.82 21.38 8.77
C PRO A 116 5.09 22.39 7.64
N LYS A 117 4.04 22.82 6.95
CA LYS A 117 4.11 23.97 6.04
C LYS A 117 4.42 25.24 6.82
N GLU A 118 5.22 26.12 6.22
CA GLU A 118 5.42 27.50 6.67
C GLU A 118 4.17 28.36 6.43
#